data_AF-A0A7C4BS03-F1
#
_entry.id   AF-A0A7C4BS03-F1
#
_cell.length_a   1.000
_cell.length_b   1.000
_cell.length_c   1.000
_cell.angle_alpha   90.00
_cell.angle_beta   90.00
_cell.angle_gamma   90.00
#
_symmetry.space_group_name_H-M   'P 1'
#
loop_
_entity.id
_entity.type
_entity.pdbx_description
1 polymer ?
#
loop_
_entity_poly.entity_id
_entity_poly.type
_entity_poly.pdbx_seq_one_letter_code
_entity_poly.pdbx_strand_id
1 'polypeptide(L)' 'MAKDSKKTLTEERRRRILEELRRRGAVRTLDLARFFSVSPMTIRNDLAVLARRGLVERVHGGA' A
#
# COMPACT_ATOMS: atom_id res chain seq x y z
N MET A 1 -10.15 -16.87 -17.23
CA MET A 1 -10.85 -16.52 -15.97
C MET A 1 -9.95 -16.07 -14.79
N ALA A 2 -8.60 -16.06 -14.86
CA ALA A 2 -7.75 -15.84 -13.66
C ALA A 2 -7.48 -14.37 -13.25
N LYS A 3 -8.13 -13.38 -13.87
CA LYS A 3 -7.76 -11.96 -13.71
C LYS A 3 -8.51 -11.25 -12.57
N ASP A 4 -9.69 -11.75 -12.18
CA ASP A 4 -10.53 -11.14 -11.14
C ASP A 4 -10.02 -11.37 -9.72
N SER A 5 -9.57 -12.58 -9.37
CA SER A 5 -9.08 -12.87 -8.02
C SER A 5 -7.87 -12.02 -7.61
N LYS A 6 -6.97 -11.75 -8.56
CA LYS A 6 -5.75 -10.93 -8.32
C LYS A 6 -6.07 -9.44 -8.19
N LYS A 7 -7.12 -8.98 -8.87
CA LYS A 7 -7.58 -7.59 -8.79
C LYS A 7 -8.22 -7.32 -7.43
N THR A 8 -9.07 -8.23 -6.95
CA THR A 8 -9.68 -8.15 -5.60
C THR A 8 -8.62 -8.18 -4.50
N LEU A 9 -7.63 -9.09 -4.59
CA LEU A 9 -6.51 -9.15 -3.64
C LEU A 9 -5.69 -7.86 -3.60
N THR A 10 -5.59 -7.15 -4.72
CA THR A 10 -4.84 -5.89 -4.80
C THR A 10 -5.62 -4.73 -4.19
N GLU A 11 -6.91 -4.59 -4.50
CA GLU A 11 -7.74 -3.54 -3.89
C GLU A 11 -7.92 -3.78 -2.38
N GLU A 12 -8.04 -5.02 -1.93
CA GLU A 12 -8.08 -5.36 -0.50
C GLU A 12 -6.79 -4.94 0.21
N ARG A 13 -5.62 -5.23 -0.37
CA ARG A 13 -4.35 -4.78 0.19
C ARG A 13 -4.28 -3.25 0.27
N ARG A 14 -4.72 -2.53 -0.76
CA ARG A 14 -4.77 -1.06 -0.75
C ARG A 14 -5.68 -0.52 0.34
N ARG A 15 -6.85 -1.14 0.54
CA ARG A 15 -7.77 -0.78 1.61
C ARG A 15 -7.12 -0.94 2.98
N ARG A 16 -6.47 -2.09 3.23
CA ARG A 16 -5.76 -2.35 4.49
C ARG A 16 -4.56 -1.41 4.69
N ILE A 17 -3.85 -1.01 3.64
CA ILE A 17 -2.80 0.03 3.72
C ILE A 17 -3.38 1.35 4.26
N LEU A 18 -4.55 1.77 3.79
CA LEU A 18 -5.21 2.99 4.28
C LEU A 18 -5.66 2.85 5.74
N GLU A 19 -6.17 1.69 6.13
CA GLU A 19 -6.52 1.40 7.53
C GLU A 19 -5.29 1.50 8.45
N GLU A 20 -4.16 0.90 8.04
CA GLU A 20 -2.90 1.00 8.78
C GLU A 20 -2.40 2.44 8.88
N LEU A 21 -2.49 3.21 7.78
CA LEU A 21 -2.11 4.62 7.77
C LEU A 21 -3.00 5.45 8.71
N ARG A 22 -4.32 5.26 8.67
CA ARG A 22 -5.26 5.96 9.56
C ARG A 22 -4.99 5.63 11.03
N ARG A 23 -4.66 4.37 11.34
CA ARG A 23 -4.38 3.93 12.71
C ARG A 23 -3.06 4.47 13.25
N ARG A 24 -2.02 4.56 12.42
CA ARG A 24 -0.65 4.88 12.85
C ARG A 24 -0.22 6.31 12.54
N GLY A 25 -0.99 7.05 11.73
CA GLY A 25 -0.65 8.38 11.22
C GLY A 25 0.40 8.34 10.09
N ALA A 26 1.40 7.47 10.19
CA ALA A 26 2.42 7.24 9.17
C ALA A 26 2.80 5.75 9.09
N VAL A 27 3.22 5.32 7.91
CA VAL A 27 3.69 3.95 7.66
C VAL A 27 4.92 3.95 6.77
N ARG A 28 5.86 3.04 7.03
CA ARG A 28 7.03 2.85 6.16
C ARG A 28 6.76 1.76 5.14
N THR A 29 7.28 1.94 3.93
CA THR A 29 7.13 0.97 2.83
C THR A 29 7.65 -0.42 3.23
N LEU A 30 8.80 -0.49 3.91
CA LEU A 30 9.40 -1.76 4.35
C LEU A 30 8.54 -2.47 5.41
N ASP A 31 7.89 -1.72 6.30
CA ASP A 31 7.01 -2.30 7.33
C ASP A 31 5.76 -2.91 6.70
N LEU A 32 5.12 -2.20 5.76
CA LEU A 32 3.99 -2.74 5.00
C LEU A 32 4.39 -3.95 4.17
N ALA A 33 5.58 -3.93 3.54
CA ALA A 33 6.06 -5.04 2.72
C ALA A 33 6.19 -6.33 3.56
N ARG A 34 6.77 -6.21 4.77
CA ARG A 34 6.83 -7.31 5.74
C ARG A 34 5.45 -7.75 6.20
N PHE A 35 4.58 -6.82 6.56
CA PHE A 35 3.24 -7.11 7.07
C PHE A 35 2.36 -7.87 6.06
N PHE A 36 2.44 -7.51 4.78
CA PHE A 36 1.67 -8.15 3.72
C PHE A 36 2.40 -9.32 3.03
N SER A 37 3.63 -9.63 3.45
CA SER A 37 4.49 -10.63 2.81
C SER A 37 4.63 -10.42 1.29
N VAL A 38 4.87 -9.17 0.87
CA VAL A 38 5.08 -8.79 -0.53
C VAL A 38 6.37 -8.00 -0.72
N SER A 39 6.81 -7.84 -1.97
CA SER A 39 7.98 -7.02 -2.26
C SER A 39 7.74 -5.54 -1.90
N PRO A 40 8.78 -4.77 -1.51
CA PRO A 40 8.68 -3.33 -1.36
C PRO A 40 8.19 -2.62 -2.63
N MET A 41 8.52 -3.14 -3.82
CA MET A 41 8.05 -2.62 -5.09
C MET A 41 6.52 -2.76 -5.25
N THR A 42 5.94 -3.87 -4.77
CA THR A 42 4.48 -4.06 -4.74
C THR A 42 3.81 -2.98 -3.89
N ILE A 43 4.33 -2.73 -2.69
CA ILE A 43 3.82 -1.66 -1.82
C ILE A 43 4.00 -0.28 -2.46
N ARG A 44 5.16 0.00 -3.09
CA ARG A 44 5.38 1.26 -3.81
C ARG A 44 4.36 1.48 -4.91
N ASN A 45 4.01 0.43 -5.67
CA ASN A 45 2.97 0.51 -6.70
C ASN A 45 1.58 0.77 -6.10
N ASP A 46 1.24 0.11 -5.00
CA ASP A 46 -0.04 0.34 -4.31
C ASP A 46 -0.13 1.76 -3.74
N LEU A 47 0.93 2.24 -3.08
CA LEU A 47 1.04 3.62 -2.61
C LEU A 47 0.99 4.63 -3.76
N ALA A 48 1.60 4.33 -4.91
CA ALA A 48 1.52 5.21 -6.08
C ALA A 48 0.10 5.31 -6.63
N VAL A 49 -0.66 4.21 -6.65
CA VAL A 49 -2.08 4.23 -7.04
C VAL A 49 -2.90 5.04 -6.05
N LEU A 50 -2.70 4.81 -4.75
CA LEU A 50 -3.41 5.56 -3.71
C LEU A 50 -3.08 7.06 -3.74
N ALA A 51 -1.82 7.42 -3.99
CA ALA A 51 -1.39 8.81 -4.13
C ALA A 51 -2.02 9.49 -5.34
N ARG A 52 -2.09 8.80 -6.49
CA ARG A 52 -2.82 9.31 -7.67
C ARG A 52 -4.32 9.51 -7.41
N ARG A 53 -4.89 8.76 -6.45
CA ARG A 53 -6.28 8.93 -5.99
C ARG A 53 -6.43 10.01 -4.90
N GLY A 54 -5.35 10.66 -4.46
CA GLY A 54 -5.36 11.66 -3.39
C GLY A 54 -5.58 11.06 -1.99
N LEU A 55 -5.43 9.75 -1.82
CA LEU A 55 -5.74 9.06 -0.56
C LEU A 55 -4.54 8.95 0.40
N VAL A 56 -3.34 9.10 -0.12
CA VAL A 56 -2.09 9.12 0.66
C VAL A 56 -1.14 10.16 0.10
N GLU A 57 -0.34 10.75 0.97
CA GLU A 57 0.78 11.59 0.58
C GLU A 57 2.09 10.86 0.90
N ARG A 58 3.05 10.91 -0.03
CA ARG A 58 4.35 10.26 0.15
C ARG A 58 5.37 11.29 0.58
N VAL A 59 5.72 11.26 1.87
CA VAL A 59 6.85 12.04 2.38
C VAL A 59 8.13 11.23 2.19
N HIS A 60 9.11 11.80 1.48
CA HIS A 60 10.45 11.23 1.38
C HIS A 60 11.22 11.56 2.66
N GLY A 61 10.79 10.99 3.78
CA GLY A 61 11.54 11.02 5.05
C GLY A 61 12.73 10.07 4.93
N GLY A 62 13.83 10.57 4.39
CA GLY A 62 15.09 9.83 4.24
C GLY A 62 15.98 10.00 5.46
N ALA A 63 16.26 8.89 6.14
CA ALA A 63 17.49 8.61 6.89
C ALA A 63 17.56 7.10 7.14
#